data_AF-A0A2V9EJ17-F1
#
_entry.id   AF-A0A2V9EJ17-F1
#
_cell.length_a   1.000
_cell.length_b   1.000
_cell.length_c   1.000
_cell.angle_alpha   90.00
_cell.angle_beta   90.00
_cell.angle_gamma   90.00
#
_symmetry.space_group_name_H-M   'P 1'
#
loop_
_entity.id
_entity.type
_entity.pdbx_description
1 polymer ?
#
loop_
_entity_poly.entity_id
_entity_poly.type
_entity_poly.pdbx_seq_one_letter_code
_entity_poly.pdbx_strand_id
1 'polypeptide(L)'
;MSFWTVGDTLTITSSGADQRVYQMVMSKGDPRYIVKLRRVLFAERGTELKIGPLLEGIRGLSGEKIQWYLASELRDRIRNTQVRVTVIDKLARKQYQVEPRQFEGRLLHQLPTVRSPFGEAYAELYLTEPAEDCRVALTRDGTRVIEDIGTLPGLERPPWSSRYLQGLIDVPYLSLTPGTRSGIVHDERYGAFVEALVPLEAHLNGLIDAQRRAEEEQASRESLRSIQRAFREAMLVLPREEYDWFDIQSRSPQAAGAGGAPERSAEASGAEEAAGVPEPSGGEATQRQFFDDAGPLHTVVISPAASTLAVSQSRCLRALPRDRSHRRVEQDLTFSWEIVEGGGTLLSTSDQEVSFEAPSSPVLVRLSVAVSQGDMRCSAEALITVTDNLDVAIGPTVVNARDLPGYTFERAAGELWRSRFDAERNLIVVNNGHRDFVFATRSRALQLRYLVRLYVKELVLKNFAGLPVEQVAERMIELSLYVEEKLKST
;
A
#
# COMPACT_ATOMS: atom_id res chain seq x y z
N MET A 1 -44.92 -6.17 10.77
CA MET A 1 -44.79 -6.90 12.06
C MET A 1 -45.82 -6.37 13.05
N SER A 2 -46.60 -7.26 13.66
CA SER A 2 -47.60 -6.97 14.71
C SER A 2 -47.33 -7.88 15.91
N PHE A 3 -47.89 -7.61 17.10
CA PHE A 3 -47.61 -8.38 18.33
C PHE A 3 -47.83 -9.90 18.21
N TRP A 4 -48.64 -10.29 17.22
CA TRP A 4 -49.11 -11.64 16.89
C TRP A 4 -47.96 -12.57 16.46
N THR A 5 -46.83 -11.98 16.06
CA THR A 5 -45.57 -12.68 15.75
C THR A 5 -44.70 -12.90 16.98
N VAL A 6 -45.07 -12.39 18.16
CA VAL A 6 -44.30 -12.43 19.41
C VAL A 6 -45.05 -13.19 20.51
N GLY A 7 -46.36 -12.98 20.63
CA GLY A 7 -47.21 -13.67 21.60
C GLY A 7 -48.71 -13.59 21.26
N ASP A 8 -49.51 -14.26 22.08
CA ASP A 8 -50.94 -14.46 21.78
C ASP A 8 -51.85 -13.33 22.28
N THR A 9 -51.47 -12.62 23.34
CA THR A 9 -52.24 -11.48 23.87
C THR A 9 -51.34 -10.27 24.04
N LEU A 10 -51.83 -9.10 23.62
CA LEU A 10 -51.25 -7.79 23.92
C LEU A 10 -52.14 -7.06 24.94
N THR A 11 -51.54 -6.67 26.05
CA THR A 11 -52.11 -5.75 27.03
C THR A 11 -51.38 -4.42 26.98
N ILE A 12 -52.10 -3.32 26.78
CA ILE A 12 -51.58 -1.96 26.90
C ILE A 12 -52.20 -1.32 28.13
N THR A 13 -51.39 -0.85 29.07
CA THR A 13 -51.84 -0.04 30.21
C THR A 13 -51.32 1.38 30.02
N SER A 14 -52.17 2.40 30.06
CA SER A 14 -51.74 3.80 29.92
C SER A 14 -52.53 4.73 30.84
N SER A 15 -51.87 5.76 31.35
CA SER A 15 -52.49 6.80 32.18
C SER A 15 -52.98 7.95 31.30
N GLY A 16 -54.30 8.19 31.32
CA GLY A 16 -54.91 9.29 30.59
C GLY A 16 -54.62 10.67 31.22
N ALA A 17 -54.92 11.73 30.47
CA ALA A 17 -54.83 13.12 30.97
C ALA A 17 -55.81 13.38 32.14
N ASP A 18 -56.82 12.54 32.30
CA ASP A 18 -57.79 12.49 33.41
C ASP A 18 -57.24 11.79 34.68
N GLN A 19 -55.95 11.46 34.70
CA GLN A 19 -55.26 10.70 35.75
C GLN A 19 -55.81 9.28 35.99
N ARG A 20 -56.66 8.77 35.08
CA ARG A 20 -57.20 7.42 35.17
C ARG A 20 -56.35 6.46 34.33
N VAL A 21 -56.20 5.24 34.85
CA VAL A 21 -55.44 4.19 34.16
C VAL A 21 -56.39 3.33 33.34
N TYR A 22 -56.18 3.32 32.03
CA TYR A 22 -56.93 2.50 31.09
C TYR A 22 -56.09 1.29 30.67
N GLN A 23 -56.73 0.13 30.61
CA GLN A 23 -56.12 -1.12 30.15
C GLN A 23 -56.87 -1.60 28.91
N MET A 24 -56.18 -1.66 27.77
CA MET A 24 -56.67 -2.28 26.55
C MET A 24 -56.09 -3.69 26.42
N VAL A 25 -56.93 -4.66 26.06
CA VAL A 25 -56.51 -6.04 25.76
C VAL A 25 -56.90 -6.39 24.34
N MET A 26 -55.95 -6.95 23.59
CA MET A 26 -56.09 -7.46 22.22
C MET A 26 -55.59 -8.90 22.15
N SER A 27 -56.29 -9.76 21.43
CA SER A 27 -55.94 -11.18 21.29
C SER A 27 -55.63 -11.53 19.84
N LYS A 28 -54.67 -12.43 19.64
CA LYS A 28 -54.32 -12.97 18.32
C LYS A 28 -55.51 -13.73 17.73
N GLY A 29 -55.86 -13.38 16.50
CA GLY A 29 -57.01 -13.96 15.77
C GLY A 29 -58.33 -13.23 15.99
N ASP A 30 -58.45 -12.33 16.98
CA ASP A 30 -59.67 -11.55 17.23
C ASP A 30 -59.43 -10.06 16.91
N PRO A 31 -60.18 -9.45 15.95
CA PRO A 31 -60.05 -8.03 15.66
C PRO A 31 -60.65 -7.13 16.76
N ARG A 32 -61.39 -7.70 17.72
CA ARG A 32 -61.99 -6.95 18.84
C ARG A 32 -60.94 -6.66 19.91
N TYR A 33 -61.04 -5.47 20.50
CA TYR A 33 -60.27 -5.08 21.67
C TYR A 33 -61.23 -4.67 22.79
N ILE A 34 -60.80 -4.85 24.04
CA ILE A 34 -61.59 -4.47 25.21
C ILE A 34 -60.79 -3.45 26.02
N VAL A 35 -61.35 -2.27 26.21
CA VAL A 35 -60.80 -1.23 27.11
C VAL A 35 -61.54 -1.30 28.45
N LYS A 36 -60.79 -1.39 29.54
CA LYS A 36 -61.31 -1.37 30.93
C LYS A 36 -60.57 -0.33 31.75
N LEU A 37 -61.29 0.30 32.69
CA LEU A 37 -60.68 1.13 33.73
C LEU A 37 -59.95 0.21 34.73
N ARG A 38 -58.64 0.38 34.89
CA ARG A 38 -57.83 -0.37 35.85
C ARG A 38 -57.72 0.46 37.13
N ARG A 39 -58.19 -0.08 38.26
CA ARG A 39 -57.96 0.54 39.57
C ARG A 39 -56.52 0.29 40.00
N VAL A 40 -55.75 1.34 40.17
CA VAL A 40 -54.35 1.31 40.61
C VAL A 40 -54.19 2.32 41.75
N LEU A 41 -53.34 2.01 42.73
CA LEU A 41 -53.11 2.89 43.89
C LEU A 41 -52.35 4.17 43.52
N PHE A 42 -51.53 4.12 42.47
CA PHE A 42 -50.79 5.25 41.91
C PHE A 42 -50.88 5.21 40.38
N ALA A 43 -51.06 6.37 39.75
CA ALA A 43 -51.02 6.51 38.30
C ALA A 43 -49.56 6.72 37.86
N GLU A 44 -48.92 5.66 37.36
CA GLU A 44 -47.60 5.78 36.75
C GLU A 44 -47.70 6.55 35.42
N ARG A 45 -46.77 7.48 35.19
CA ARG A 45 -46.73 8.25 33.93
C ARG A 45 -46.14 7.39 32.82
N GLY A 46 -46.85 7.30 31.69
CA GLY A 46 -46.41 6.59 30.49
C GLY A 46 -47.37 5.49 30.06
N THR A 47 -46.85 4.54 29.30
CA THR A 47 -47.59 3.42 28.72
C THR A 47 -46.81 2.12 28.90
N GLU A 48 -47.36 1.19 29.68
CA GLU A 48 -46.88 -0.18 29.81
C GLU A 48 -47.45 -1.03 28.65
N LEU A 49 -46.60 -1.86 28.04
CA LEU A 49 -46.97 -2.68 26.89
C LEU A 49 -46.48 -4.12 27.14
N LYS A 50 -47.42 -5.02 27.44
CA LYS A 50 -47.16 -6.41 27.87
C LYS A 50 -47.69 -7.39 26.84
N ILE A 51 -46.79 -8.19 26.25
CA ILE A 51 -47.13 -9.28 25.33
C ILE A 51 -46.95 -10.61 26.06
N GLY A 52 -47.93 -11.50 25.98
CA GLY A 52 -47.84 -12.84 26.54
C GLY A 52 -49.13 -13.67 26.38
N PRO A 53 -49.07 -15.01 26.48
CA PRO A 53 -47.85 -15.82 26.51
C PRO A 53 -47.02 -15.65 25.22
N LEU A 54 -45.70 -15.87 25.33
CA LEU A 54 -44.79 -15.80 24.18
C LEU A 54 -44.86 -17.11 23.38
N LEU A 55 -44.77 -16.97 22.04
CA LEU A 55 -44.71 -18.09 21.11
C LEU A 55 -43.44 -18.91 21.34
N GLU A 56 -43.50 -20.23 21.12
CA GLU A 56 -42.43 -21.15 21.53
C GLU A 56 -41.06 -20.82 20.93
N GLY A 57 -41.00 -20.49 19.64
CA GLY A 57 -39.76 -20.08 18.96
C GLY A 57 -39.14 -18.77 19.46
N ILE A 58 -39.84 -18.01 20.29
CA ILE A 58 -39.40 -16.71 20.84
C ILE A 58 -39.05 -16.81 22.34
N ARG A 59 -39.43 -17.91 23.02
CA ARG A 59 -39.10 -18.13 24.44
C ARG A 59 -37.59 -18.24 24.73
N GLY A 60 -36.76 -18.46 23.70
CA GLY A 60 -35.29 -18.50 23.79
C GLY A 60 -34.55 -17.18 23.50
N LEU A 61 -35.25 -16.06 23.36
CA LEU A 61 -34.62 -14.74 23.20
C LEU A 61 -34.09 -14.23 24.56
N SER A 62 -32.76 -14.15 24.69
CA SER A 62 -32.08 -13.54 25.85
C SER A 62 -32.13 -12.01 25.79
N GLY A 63 -32.02 -11.36 26.95
CA GLY A 63 -31.92 -9.89 27.03
C GLY A 63 -30.74 -9.30 26.25
N GLU A 64 -29.65 -10.04 26.12
CA GLU A 64 -28.49 -9.70 25.30
C GLU A 64 -28.84 -9.62 23.80
N LYS A 65 -29.50 -10.64 23.24
CA LYS A 65 -29.95 -10.63 21.84
C LYS A 65 -30.94 -9.51 21.56
N ILE A 66 -31.83 -9.22 22.51
CA ILE A 66 -32.77 -8.09 22.42
C ILE A 66 -32.00 -6.76 22.46
N GLN A 67 -30.98 -6.62 23.32
CA GLN A 67 -30.16 -5.41 23.39
C GLN A 67 -29.36 -5.20 22.09
N TRP A 68 -28.72 -6.22 21.52
CA TRP A 68 -28.04 -6.11 20.21
C TRP A 68 -29.00 -5.73 19.08
N TYR A 69 -30.19 -6.34 19.03
CA TYR A 69 -31.21 -5.98 18.05
C TYR A 69 -31.64 -4.51 18.17
N LEU A 70 -31.97 -4.04 19.37
CA LEU A 70 -32.37 -2.65 19.59
C LEU A 70 -31.22 -1.65 19.33
N ALA A 71 -29.97 -2.02 19.66
CA ALA A 71 -28.77 -1.23 19.40
C ALA A 71 -28.50 -1.02 17.90
N SER A 72 -28.92 -1.98 17.07
CA SER A 72 -28.81 -1.92 15.61
C SER A 72 -30.02 -1.24 14.95
N GLU A 73 -31.24 -1.52 15.40
CA GLU A 73 -32.49 -1.05 14.77
C GLU A 73 -32.85 0.40 15.10
N LEU A 74 -32.55 0.84 16.33
CA LEU A 74 -32.91 2.15 16.85
C LEU A 74 -31.70 3.08 17.02
N ARG A 75 -30.55 2.73 16.42
CA ARG A 75 -29.25 3.39 16.57
C ARG A 75 -29.37 4.92 16.57
N ASP A 76 -29.86 5.50 15.47
CA ASP A 76 -29.86 6.95 15.30
C ASP A 76 -30.97 7.62 16.10
N ARG A 77 -32.08 6.92 16.34
CA ARG A 77 -33.11 7.38 17.29
C ARG A 77 -32.54 7.51 18.69
N ILE A 78 -31.74 6.56 19.17
CA ILE A 78 -31.09 6.63 20.49
C ILE A 78 -30.07 7.79 20.51
N ARG A 79 -29.25 7.95 19.46
CA ARG A 79 -28.29 9.07 19.33
C ARG A 79 -28.97 10.44 19.35
N ASN A 80 -30.04 10.59 18.56
CA ASN A 80 -30.67 11.89 18.30
C ASN A 80 -31.67 12.32 19.39
N THR A 81 -32.38 11.37 20.02
CA THR A 81 -33.43 11.68 21.01
C THR A 81 -32.94 11.66 22.47
N GLN A 82 -31.69 11.26 22.72
CA GLN A 82 -31.11 11.07 24.06
C GLN A 82 -31.91 10.12 24.99
N VAL A 83 -32.81 9.30 24.43
CA VAL A 83 -33.63 8.34 25.18
C VAL A 83 -32.77 7.17 25.64
N ARG A 84 -32.74 6.92 26.95
CA ARG A 84 -32.09 5.75 27.53
C ARG A 84 -33.00 4.53 27.43
N VAL A 85 -32.59 3.53 26.65
CA VAL A 85 -33.28 2.24 26.54
C VAL A 85 -32.52 1.18 27.35
N THR A 86 -33.27 0.39 28.12
CA THR A 86 -32.74 -0.63 29.04
C THR A 86 -33.49 -1.94 28.85
N VAL A 87 -32.78 -3.05 28.69
CA VAL A 87 -33.34 -4.41 28.65
C VAL A 87 -33.10 -5.08 30.00
N ILE A 88 -34.17 -5.58 30.63
CA ILE A 88 -34.10 -6.29 31.92
C ILE A 88 -34.46 -7.75 31.70
N ASP A 89 -33.47 -8.64 31.78
CA ASP A 89 -33.66 -10.09 31.69
C ASP A 89 -33.85 -10.68 33.09
N LYS A 90 -35.10 -11.02 33.41
CA LYS A 90 -35.46 -11.63 34.70
C LYS A 90 -35.08 -13.10 34.81
N LEU A 91 -34.84 -13.80 33.70
CA LEU A 91 -34.39 -15.19 33.68
C LEU A 91 -32.89 -15.26 33.96
N ALA A 92 -32.10 -14.45 33.24
CA ALA A 92 -30.66 -14.32 33.43
C ALA A 92 -30.27 -13.46 34.66
N ARG A 93 -31.23 -12.76 35.27
CA ARG A 93 -31.04 -11.75 36.34
C ARG A 93 -30.02 -10.66 35.97
N LYS A 94 -30.05 -10.24 34.69
CA LYS A 94 -29.13 -9.24 34.12
C LYS A 94 -29.89 -8.04 33.57
N GLN A 95 -29.23 -6.89 33.56
CA GLN A 95 -29.71 -5.65 32.96
C GLN A 95 -28.69 -5.17 31.94
N TYR A 96 -29.15 -4.83 30.74
CA TYR A 96 -28.32 -4.39 29.63
C TYR A 96 -28.77 -2.98 29.21
N GLN A 97 -27.83 -2.04 29.11
CA GLN A 97 -28.07 -0.73 28.50
C GLN A 97 -27.98 -0.88 26.98
N VAL A 98 -28.92 -0.31 26.24
CA VAL A 98 -28.88 -0.31 24.78
C VAL A 98 -28.06 0.88 24.30
N GLU A 99 -26.80 0.63 23.95
CA GLU A 99 -25.91 1.62 23.35
C GLU A 99 -25.98 1.52 21.81
N PRO A 100 -25.94 2.63 21.06
CA PRO A 100 -25.97 2.60 19.60
C PRO A 100 -24.77 1.82 19.04
N ARG A 101 -25.00 0.85 18.15
CA ARG A 101 -23.90 0.08 17.53
C ARG A 101 -22.99 1.02 16.73
N GLN A 102 -21.69 0.94 16.96
CA GLN A 102 -20.68 1.63 16.16
C GLN A 102 -20.39 0.79 14.90
N PHE A 103 -20.10 1.48 13.80
CA PHE A 103 -19.63 0.85 12.57
C PHE A 103 -18.10 0.76 12.59
N GLU A 104 -17.56 -0.23 11.89
CA GLU A 104 -16.13 -0.49 11.77
C GLU A 104 -15.53 0.24 10.56
N GLY A 105 -14.22 0.48 10.59
CA GLY A 105 -13.50 1.18 9.52
C GLY A 105 -13.42 2.71 9.69
N ARG A 106 -12.97 3.39 8.63
CA ARG A 106 -12.75 4.85 8.60
C ARG A 106 -14.01 5.56 8.12
N LEU A 107 -14.60 6.39 8.98
CA LEU A 107 -15.72 7.27 8.62
C LEU A 107 -15.34 8.16 7.43
N LEU A 108 -16.15 8.13 6.37
CA LEU A 108 -15.98 8.99 5.21
C LEU A 108 -16.56 10.38 5.49
N HIS A 109 -15.78 11.40 5.19
CA HIS A 109 -16.17 12.80 5.33
C HIS A 109 -16.42 13.42 3.95
N GLN A 110 -17.17 14.52 3.91
CA GLN A 110 -17.40 15.30 2.68
C GLN A 110 -18.04 14.49 1.53
N LEU A 111 -18.88 13.50 1.86
CA LEU A 111 -19.65 12.75 0.87
C LEU A 111 -20.57 13.68 0.05
N PRO A 112 -20.72 13.47 -1.27
CA PRO A 112 -21.70 14.16 -2.08
C PRO A 112 -23.12 14.10 -1.49
N THR A 113 -23.80 15.24 -1.39
CA THR A 113 -25.14 15.31 -0.80
C THR A 113 -26.16 14.63 -1.71
N VAL A 114 -26.87 13.62 -1.18
CA VAL A 114 -27.91 12.90 -1.90
C VAL A 114 -29.19 13.74 -1.88
N ARG A 115 -29.39 14.55 -2.93
CA ARG A 115 -30.53 15.47 -3.08
C ARG A 115 -31.51 14.98 -4.14
N SER A 116 -32.78 14.89 -3.76
CA SER A 116 -33.89 14.59 -4.68
C SER A 116 -34.93 15.72 -4.65
N PRO A 117 -35.87 15.79 -5.62
CA PRO A 117 -37.01 16.70 -5.58
C PRO A 117 -37.92 16.51 -4.35
N PHE A 118 -37.84 15.35 -3.68
CA PHE A 118 -38.67 14.98 -2.53
C PHE A 118 -37.97 15.23 -1.17
N GLY A 119 -36.70 15.63 -1.19
CA GLY A 119 -35.91 15.91 0.01
C GLY A 119 -34.45 15.47 -0.10
N GLU A 120 -33.69 15.75 0.96
CA GLU A 120 -32.31 15.29 1.13
C GLU A 120 -32.28 13.94 1.87
N ALA A 121 -31.33 13.09 1.52
CA ALA A 121 -30.99 11.89 2.29
C ALA A 121 -29.65 12.09 3.00
N TYR A 122 -29.57 11.62 4.25
CA TYR A 122 -28.35 11.66 5.05
C TYR A 122 -27.57 10.36 4.91
N ALA A 123 -26.26 10.43 4.69
CA ALA A 123 -25.41 9.24 4.55
C ALA A 123 -24.29 9.26 5.61
N GLU A 124 -24.19 8.19 6.40
CA GLU A 124 -23.10 7.95 7.36
C GLU A 124 -22.40 6.64 6.94
N LEU A 125 -21.32 6.76 6.16
CA LEU A 125 -20.63 5.63 5.54
C LEU A 125 -19.18 5.52 6.03
N TYR A 126 -18.75 4.28 6.28
CA TYR A 126 -17.42 3.90 6.73
C TYR A 126 -16.78 3.01 5.68
N LEU A 127 -15.49 3.22 5.43
CA LEU A 127 -14.68 2.42 4.51
C LEU A 127 -13.77 1.47 5.29
N THR A 128 -13.79 0.20 4.92
CA THR A 128 -13.17 -0.92 5.64
C THR A 128 -12.60 -1.95 4.66
N GLU A 129 -11.78 -2.88 5.14
CA GLU A 129 -11.48 -4.11 4.43
C GLU A 129 -12.76 -4.89 4.11
N PRO A 130 -12.80 -5.68 3.02
CA PRO A 130 -14.01 -6.33 2.55
C PRO A 130 -14.43 -7.53 3.42
N ALA A 131 -15.61 -7.46 4.03
CA ALA A 131 -16.18 -8.55 4.83
C ALA A 131 -17.69 -8.76 4.56
N GLU A 132 -18.21 -9.97 4.80
CA GLU A 132 -19.63 -10.29 4.50
C GLU A 132 -20.64 -9.48 5.34
N ASP A 133 -20.20 -8.95 6.48
CA ASP A 133 -20.98 -8.07 7.38
C ASP A 133 -20.86 -6.57 7.02
N CYS A 134 -20.05 -6.23 6.01
CA CYS A 134 -19.96 -4.86 5.50
C CYS A 134 -21.12 -4.58 4.54
N ARG A 135 -22.14 -3.89 5.08
CA ARG A 135 -23.40 -3.56 4.41
C ARG A 135 -23.80 -2.13 4.75
N VAL A 136 -24.45 -1.47 3.80
CA VAL A 136 -25.05 -0.15 4.02
C VAL A 136 -26.54 -0.33 4.20
N ALA A 137 -27.05 -0.02 5.39
CA ALA A 137 -28.46 -0.10 5.71
C ALA A 137 -29.24 1.09 5.14
N LEU A 138 -30.52 0.89 4.84
CA LEU A 138 -31.43 1.98 4.53
C LEU A 138 -32.33 2.24 5.74
N THR A 139 -32.33 3.47 6.24
CA THR A 139 -33.20 3.90 7.34
C THR A 139 -34.22 4.92 6.84
N ARG A 140 -35.31 5.06 7.59
CA ARG A 140 -36.27 6.14 7.44
C ARG A 140 -36.60 6.70 8.82
N ASP A 141 -36.42 8.00 9.01
CA ASP A 141 -36.62 8.70 10.29
C ASP A 141 -35.85 8.00 11.44
N GLY A 142 -34.62 7.56 11.15
CA GLY A 142 -33.73 6.84 12.07
C GLY A 142 -34.19 5.43 12.45
N THR A 143 -35.11 4.82 11.69
CA THR A 143 -35.56 3.43 11.86
C THR A 143 -35.10 2.60 10.68
N ARG A 144 -34.46 1.45 10.91
CA ARG A 144 -34.00 0.57 9.83
C ARG A 144 -35.18 -0.04 9.05
N VAL A 145 -35.08 0.04 7.72
CA VAL A 145 -36.07 -0.49 6.77
C VAL A 145 -35.45 -1.66 5.99
N ILE A 146 -34.26 -1.45 5.43
CA ILE A 146 -33.49 -2.45 4.69
C ILE A 146 -32.12 -2.60 5.36
N GLU A 147 -31.64 -3.83 5.49
CA GLU A 147 -30.33 -4.13 6.09
C GLU A 147 -29.16 -3.97 5.11
N ASP A 148 -29.41 -4.22 3.83
CA ASP A 148 -28.42 -4.14 2.75
C ASP A 148 -29.03 -3.45 1.53
N ILE A 149 -28.67 -2.18 1.29
CA ILE A 149 -29.13 -1.40 0.14
C ILE A 149 -28.78 -2.08 -1.20
N GLY A 150 -27.73 -2.91 -1.23
CA GLY A 150 -27.32 -3.68 -2.41
C GLY A 150 -28.28 -4.80 -2.81
N THR A 151 -29.35 -5.07 -2.04
CA THR A 151 -30.44 -5.98 -2.44
C THR A 151 -31.63 -5.25 -3.09
N LEU A 152 -31.52 -3.94 -3.36
CA LEU A 152 -32.59 -3.16 -3.98
C LEU A 152 -32.37 -3.03 -5.49
N PRO A 153 -33.43 -3.18 -6.32
CA PRO A 153 -33.32 -3.12 -7.77
C PRO A 153 -32.64 -1.84 -8.27
N GLY A 154 -31.59 -2.01 -9.06
CA GLY A 154 -30.77 -0.91 -9.60
C GLY A 154 -29.55 -0.53 -8.74
N LEU A 155 -29.47 -1.01 -7.50
CA LEU A 155 -28.35 -0.81 -6.57
C LEU A 155 -27.53 -2.10 -6.34
N GLU A 156 -27.81 -3.16 -7.10
CA GLU A 156 -27.17 -4.49 -7.09
C GLU A 156 -25.73 -4.49 -7.68
N ARG A 157 -24.99 -3.39 -7.50
CA ARG A 157 -23.72 -3.08 -8.17
C ARG A 157 -22.73 -2.36 -7.26
N PRO A 158 -21.44 -2.25 -7.62
CA PRO A 158 -20.48 -1.42 -6.90
C PRO A 158 -20.94 0.05 -6.87
N PRO A 159 -20.87 0.74 -5.71
CA PRO A 159 -20.09 0.36 -4.53
C PRO A 159 -20.83 -0.57 -3.55
N TRP A 160 -22.16 -0.69 -3.62
CA TRP A 160 -22.97 -1.37 -2.60
C TRP A 160 -22.72 -2.87 -2.51
N SER A 161 -22.55 -3.54 -3.65
CA SER A 161 -22.18 -4.97 -3.69
C SER A 161 -20.71 -5.26 -3.41
N SER A 162 -19.86 -4.24 -3.24
CA SER A 162 -18.40 -4.41 -3.12
C SER A 162 -17.93 -4.99 -1.78
N ARG A 163 -18.75 -4.88 -0.73
CA ARG A 163 -18.43 -5.21 0.68
C ARG A 163 -17.30 -4.37 1.31
N TYR A 164 -16.84 -3.28 0.70
CA TYR A 164 -15.88 -2.34 1.32
C TYR A 164 -16.54 -1.28 2.22
N LEU A 165 -17.88 -1.19 2.20
CA LEU A 165 -18.63 -0.14 2.90
C LEU A 165 -19.51 -0.72 4.00
N GLN A 166 -19.47 -0.08 5.16
CA GLN A 166 -20.44 -0.29 6.24
C GLN A 166 -21.06 1.05 6.63
N GLY A 167 -22.35 1.09 6.95
CA GLY A 167 -22.99 2.35 7.33
C GLY A 167 -24.50 2.37 7.15
N LEU A 168 -25.04 3.57 6.99
CA LEU A 168 -26.46 3.77 6.70
C LEU A 168 -26.73 4.99 5.81
N ILE A 169 -27.89 4.97 5.15
CA ILE A 169 -28.48 6.11 4.45
C ILE A 169 -29.92 6.31 4.95
N ASP A 170 -30.20 7.45 5.58
CA ASP A 170 -31.53 7.83 6.06
C ASP A 170 -32.27 8.64 4.99
N VAL A 171 -33.42 8.11 4.56
CA VAL A 171 -34.22 8.65 3.45
C VAL A 171 -35.65 8.91 3.92
N PRO A 172 -35.94 10.05 4.58
CA PRO A 172 -37.22 10.30 5.26
C PRO A 172 -38.42 10.28 4.30
N TYR A 173 -38.19 10.60 3.02
CA TYR A 173 -39.23 10.76 2.00
C TYR A 173 -39.70 9.45 1.35
N LEU A 174 -39.06 8.29 1.59
CA LEU A 174 -39.43 7.03 0.93
C LEU A 174 -40.78 6.46 1.38
N SER A 175 -41.52 5.93 0.42
CA SER A 175 -42.77 5.20 0.59
C SER A 175 -42.50 3.76 1.04
N LEU A 176 -43.12 3.33 2.15
CA LEU A 176 -43.01 1.97 2.66
C LEU A 176 -44.23 1.13 2.28
N THR A 177 -44.02 -0.15 2.00
CA THR A 177 -45.09 -1.08 1.61
C THR A 177 -46.09 -1.27 2.77
N PRO A 178 -47.41 -1.13 2.53
CA PRO A 178 -48.41 -1.36 3.58
C PRO A 178 -48.30 -2.76 4.22
N GLY A 179 -48.17 -2.79 5.55
CA GLY A 179 -48.12 -4.03 6.35
C GLY A 179 -46.71 -4.59 6.65
N THR A 180 -45.72 -4.33 5.81
CA THR A 180 -44.32 -4.75 6.01
C THR A 180 -43.40 -3.54 6.26
N ARG A 181 -42.66 -3.55 7.38
CA ARG A 181 -41.71 -2.47 7.71
C ARG A 181 -40.41 -2.53 6.90
N SER A 182 -40.24 -3.57 6.09
CA SER A 182 -39.06 -3.91 5.32
C SER A 182 -39.29 -3.92 3.81
N GLY A 183 -40.42 -3.36 3.35
CA GLY A 183 -40.73 -3.20 1.94
C GLY A 183 -40.71 -1.73 1.55
N ILE A 184 -40.12 -1.42 0.40
CA ILE A 184 -40.14 -0.10 -0.21
C ILE A 184 -41.09 -0.15 -1.42
N VAL A 185 -41.92 0.87 -1.57
CA VAL A 185 -42.71 1.05 -2.80
C VAL A 185 -41.80 1.63 -3.86
N HIS A 186 -41.69 0.95 -5.00
CA HIS A 186 -40.84 1.36 -6.11
C HIS A 186 -41.58 2.41 -6.96
N ASP A 187 -41.82 3.57 -6.34
CA ASP A 187 -42.49 4.72 -6.94
C ASP A 187 -41.49 5.76 -7.49
N GLU A 188 -42.00 6.91 -7.93
CA GLU A 188 -41.20 8.04 -8.41
C GLU A 188 -40.19 8.54 -7.36
N ARG A 189 -40.46 8.37 -6.06
CA ARG A 189 -39.55 8.77 -4.97
C ARG A 189 -38.40 7.80 -4.83
N TYR A 190 -38.64 6.50 -5.02
CA TYR A 190 -37.58 5.50 -5.12
C TYR A 190 -36.71 5.74 -6.36
N GLY A 191 -37.32 6.03 -7.52
CA GLY A 191 -36.59 6.39 -8.73
C GLY A 191 -35.67 7.60 -8.54
N ALA A 192 -36.22 8.70 -8.01
CA ALA A 192 -35.46 9.91 -7.71
C ALA A 192 -34.36 9.70 -6.64
N PHE A 193 -34.53 8.76 -5.72
CA PHE A 193 -33.49 8.37 -4.76
C PHE A 193 -32.33 7.63 -5.46
N VAL A 194 -32.63 6.66 -6.34
CA VAL A 194 -31.60 5.92 -7.10
C VAL A 194 -30.82 6.87 -8.02
N GLU A 195 -31.48 7.82 -8.68
CA GLU A 195 -30.79 8.85 -9.47
C GLU A 195 -29.92 9.77 -8.61
N ALA A 196 -30.41 10.20 -7.44
CA ALA A 196 -29.65 11.04 -6.50
C ALA A 196 -28.41 10.34 -5.91
N LEU A 197 -28.35 9.00 -5.92
CA LEU A 197 -27.17 8.24 -5.49
C LEU A 197 -26.04 8.24 -6.53
N VAL A 198 -26.28 8.48 -7.82
CA VAL A 198 -25.26 8.32 -8.89
C VAL A 198 -23.96 9.10 -8.62
N PRO A 199 -23.97 10.38 -8.18
CA PRO A 199 -22.74 11.11 -7.85
C PRO A 199 -22.01 10.53 -6.63
N LEU A 200 -22.75 9.99 -5.65
CA LEU A 200 -22.21 9.34 -4.47
C LEU A 200 -21.59 7.97 -4.84
N GLU A 201 -22.23 7.18 -5.70
CA GLU A 201 -21.70 5.92 -6.22
C GLU A 201 -20.35 6.13 -6.92
N ALA A 202 -20.25 7.14 -7.79
CA ALA A 202 -19.02 7.47 -8.50
C ALA A 202 -17.88 7.86 -7.54
N HIS A 203 -18.17 8.69 -6.53
CA HIS A 203 -17.20 9.09 -5.52
C HIS A 203 -16.71 7.90 -4.66
N LEU A 204 -17.64 7.07 -4.19
CA LEU A 204 -17.33 5.89 -3.37
C LEU A 204 -16.51 4.84 -4.13
N ASN A 205 -16.84 4.56 -5.40
CA ASN A 205 -16.04 3.68 -6.24
C ASN A 205 -14.60 4.20 -6.40
N GLY A 206 -14.41 5.51 -6.58
CA GLY A 206 -13.08 6.13 -6.63
C GLY A 206 -12.27 5.95 -5.34
N LEU A 207 -12.91 6.02 -4.17
CA LEU A 207 -12.27 5.76 -2.88
C LEU A 207 -11.90 4.29 -2.68
N ILE A 208 -12.78 3.36 -3.08
CA ILE A 208 -12.54 1.92 -3.01
C ILE A 208 -11.37 1.53 -3.93
N ASP A 209 -11.34 2.05 -5.15
CA ASP A 209 -10.24 1.79 -6.10
C ASP A 209 -8.91 2.38 -5.62
N ALA A 210 -8.92 3.54 -4.97
CA ALA A 210 -7.72 4.11 -4.35
C ALA A 210 -7.20 3.25 -3.19
N GLN A 211 -8.09 2.73 -2.35
CA GLN A 211 -7.70 1.81 -1.27
C GLN A 211 -7.15 0.49 -1.82
N ARG A 212 -7.79 -0.13 -2.82
CA ARG A 212 -7.29 -1.36 -3.46
C ARG A 212 -5.90 -1.19 -4.04
N ARG A 213 -5.61 -0.07 -4.72
CA ARG A 213 -4.26 0.22 -5.24
C ARG A 213 -3.23 0.32 -4.10
N ALA A 214 -3.57 0.97 -3.00
CA ALA A 214 -2.69 1.06 -1.84
C ALA A 214 -2.43 -0.32 -1.19
N GLU A 215 -3.45 -1.16 -1.08
CA GLU A 215 -3.36 -2.55 -0.60
C GLU A 215 -2.48 -3.41 -1.53
N GLU A 216 -2.68 -3.32 -2.85
CA GLU A 216 -1.88 -4.02 -3.87
C GLU A 216 -0.41 -3.58 -3.86
N GLU A 217 -0.15 -2.27 -3.73
CA GLU A 217 1.21 -1.73 -3.58
C GLU A 217 1.89 -2.23 -2.31
N GLN A 218 1.19 -2.22 -1.16
CA GLN A 218 1.72 -2.73 0.10
C GLN A 218 2.02 -4.25 0.01
N ALA A 219 1.08 -5.05 -0.50
CA ALA A 219 1.28 -6.48 -0.70
C ALA A 219 2.43 -6.79 -1.66
N SER A 220 2.65 -5.95 -2.68
CA SER A 220 3.80 -6.04 -3.58
C SER A 220 5.12 -5.69 -2.87
N ARG A 221 5.16 -4.59 -2.09
CA ARG A 221 6.34 -4.20 -1.28
C ARG A 221 6.72 -5.30 -0.27
N GLU A 222 5.74 -5.90 0.40
CA GLU A 222 5.95 -7.04 1.31
C GLU A 222 6.50 -8.27 0.59
N SER A 223 5.94 -8.60 -0.58
CA SER A 223 6.40 -9.72 -1.40
C SER A 223 7.86 -9.51 -1.86
N LEU A 224 8.20 -8.31 -2.32
CA LEU A 224 9.57 -7.93 -2.68
C LEU A 224 10.53 -8.04 -1.48
N ARG A 225 10.13 -7.53 -0.31
CA ARG A 225 10.93 -7.65 0.94
C ARG A 225 11.17 -9.10 1.33
N SER A 226 10.16 -9.97 1.24
CA SER A 226 10.27 -11.41 1.49
C SER A 226 11.24 -12.09 0.51
N ILE A 227 11.10 -11.80 -0.79
CA ILE A 227 12.01 -12.30 -1.84
C ILE A 227 13.45 -11.88 -1.56
N GLN A 228 13.72 -10.57 -1.44
CA GLN A 228 15.08 -10.05 -1.22
C GLN A 228 15.70 -10.53 0.10
N ARG A 229 14.90 -10.85 1.12
CA ARG A 229 15.37 -11.47 2.35
C ARG A 229 15.79 -12.92 2.11
N ALA A 230 14.93 -13.73 1.49
CA ALA A 230 15.22 -15.13 1.19
C ALA A 230 16.45 -15.30 0.28
N PHE A 231 16.63 -14.42 -0.71
CA PHE A 231 17.85 -14.40 -1.54
C PHE A 231 19.11 -14.03 -0.74
N ARG A 232 19.06 -13.01 0.12
CA ARG A 232 20.20 -12.66 1.00
C ARG A 232 20.56 -13.81 1.95
N GLU A 233 19.58 -14.48 2.53
CA GLU A 233 19.82 -15.63 3.42
C GLU A 233 20.35 -16.86 2.67
N ALA A 234 19.87 -17.13 1.45
CA ALA A 234 20.40 -18.21 0.60
C ALA A 234 21.85 -17.93 0.14
N MET A 235 22.16 -16.67 -0.23
CA MET A 235 23.51 -16.24 -0.62
C MET A 235 24.57 -16.37 0.49
N LEU A 236 24.16 -16.45 1.77
CA LEU A 236 25.08 -16.73 2.88
C LEU A 236 25.45 -18.22 3.02
N VAL A 237 24.69 -19.12 2.40
CA VAL A 237 24.86 -20.58 2.50
C VAL A 237 25.60 -21.15 1.28
N LEU A 238 25.46 -20.52 0.10
CA LEU A 238 26.11 -20.97 -1.13
C LEU A 238 27.64 -20.84 -1.09
N PRO A 239 28.40 -21.79 -1.69
CA PRO A 239 29.87 -21.72 -1.74
C PRO A 239 30.34 -20.49 -2.52
N ARG A 240 31.02 -19.56 -1.84
CA ARG A 240 31.49 -18.28 -2.44
C ARG A 240 32.40 -18.48 -3.66
N GLU A 241 33.11 -19.60 -3.72
CA GLU A 241 34.09 -19.95 -4.75
C GLU A 241 33.46 -20.33 -6.11
N GLU A 242 32.20 -20.76 -6.12
CA GLU A 242 31.46 -21.10 -7.35
C GLU A 242 30.49 -19.98 -7.78
N TYR A 243 30.39 -18.95 -6.95
CA TYR A 243 29.31 -17.99 -6.91
C TYR A 243 29.84 -16.59 -6.58
N ASP A 244 30.77 -16.12 -7.40
CA ASP A 244 31.18 -14.71 -7.48
C ASP A 244 30.02 -13.85 -8.05
N TRP A 245 28.92 -13.76 -7.32
CA TRP A 245 27.76 -12.91 -7.64
C TRP A 245 28.11 -11.42 -7.76
N PHE A 246 29.32 -11.05 -7.32
CA PHE A 246 29.82 -9.69 -7.25
C PHE A 246 31.34 -9.75 -7.36
N ASP A 247 31.96 -9.32 -8.48
CA ASP A 247 33.43 -9.21 -8.58
C ASP A 247 34.01 -8.49 -7.36
N ILE A 248 34.57 -9.25 -6.42
CA ILE A 248 35.64 -8.74 -5.59
C ILE A 248 36.83 -8.80 -6.53
N GLN A 249 37.22 -7.64 -7.09
CA GLN A 249 38.58 -7.52 -7.61
C GLN A 249 39.52 -7.67 -6.41
N SER A 250 39.83 -8.93 -6.10
CA SER A 250 40.91 -9.36 -5.24
C SER A 250 42.18 -8.92 -5.94
N ARG A 251 42.57 -7.67 -5.66
CA ARG A 251 43.84 -7.08 -6.07
C ARG A 251 44.93 -8.09 -5.68
N SER A 252 45.50 -8.75 -6.69
CA SER A 252 46.49 -9.80 -6.52
C SER A 252 47.63 -9.27 -5.66
N PRO A 253 47.88 -9.82 -4.46
CA PRO A 253 48.92 -9.30 -3.59
C PRO A 253 50.28 -9.86 -4.06
N GLN A 254 50.88 -9.22 -5.05
CA GLN A 254 52.29 -9.43 -5.37
C GLN A 254 52.98 -8.14 -5.80
N ALA A 255 54.23 -7.98 -5.33
CA ALA A 255 55.12 -6.83 -5.52
C ALA A 255 54.74 -5.52 -4.80
N ALA A 256 54.76 -5.54 -3.45
CA ALA A 256 55.24 -4.40 -2.67
C ALA A 256 56.16 -4.92 -1.56
N GLY A 257 57.38 -4.40 -1.49
CA GLY A 257 58.46 -4.92 -0.65
C GLY A 257 58.37 -4.56 0.84
N ALA A 258 59.25 -5.20 1.60
CA ALA A 258 59.38 -5.15 3.05
C ALA A 258 59.45 -3.75 3.69
N GLY A 259 58.87 -3.64 4.89
CA GLY A 259 59.09 -2.56 5.86
C GLY A 259 57.90 -2.45 6.81
N GLY A 260 58.04 -2.61 8.12
CA GLY A 260 59.17 -3.08 8.93
C GLY A 260 58.75 -3.08 10.41
N ALA A 261 59.15 -4.09 11.18
CA ALA A 261 58.93 -4.13 12.63
C ALA A 261 60.25 -3.87 13.37
N PRO A 262 60.26 -3.11 14.48
CA PRO A 262 61.50 -2.69 15.13
C PRO A 262 61.97 -3.71 16.17
N GLU A 263 63.26 -4.01 16.22
CA GLU A 263 63.95 -4.34 17.47
C GLU A 263 65.45 -3.97 17.43
N ARG A 264 66.10 -3.98 18.59
CA ARG A 264 67.29 -3.15 18.90
C ARG A 264 68.63 -3.86 18.69
N SER A 265 69.67 -3.05 18.40
CA SER A 265 71.11 -3.20 18.77
C SER A 265 71.84 -4.49 18.31
N ALA A 266 73.01 -4.46 17.65
CA ALA A 266 74.21 -3.71 18.04
C ALA A 266 75.31 -3.66 16.96
N GLU A 267 76.10 -2.58 16.98
CA GLU A 267 77.56 -2.42 16.70
C GLU A 267 78.25 -2.84 15.38
N ALA A 268 79.34 -2.09 15.11
CA ALA A 268 80.47 -2.32 14.20
C ALA A 268 80.21 -2.33 12.67
N SER A 269 81.03 -1.75 11.76
CA SER A 269 81.99 -0.63 11.69
C SER A 269 82.91 -0.88 10.48
N GLY A 270 83.21 0.13 9.66
CA GLY A 270 84.51 0.23 8.94
C GLY A 270 84.50 0.12 7.40
N ALA A 271 85.22 1.10 6.79
CA ALA A 271 85.88 1.14 5.46
C ALA A 271 85.04 0.85 4.19
N GLU A 272 84.94 1.74 3.19
CA GLU A 272 85.97 2.37 2.31
C GLU A 272 86.63 1.42 1.28
N GLU A 273 86.30 1.63 0.00
CA GLU A 273 87.20 1.81 -1.18
C GLU A 273 86.33 2.01 -2.45
N ALA A 274 86.46 3.13 -3.19
CA ALA A 274 87.18 3.31 -4.48
C ALA A 274 86.60 2.52 -5.69
N ALA A 275 86.47 2.99 -6.95
CA ALA A 275 86.58 4.29 -7.67
C ALA A 275 85.94 4.12 -9.09
N GLY A 276 85.70 5.09 -10.00
CA GLY A 276 85.83 6.56 -10.00
C GLY A 276 86.19 7.14 -11.40
N VAL A 277 85.59 8.29 -11.80
CA VAL A 277 86.01 9.24 -12.89
C VAL A 277 85.74 8.81 -14.37
N PRO A 278 85.44 9.71 -15.37
CA PRO A 278 85.13 11.17 -15.38
C PRO A 278 83.76 11.60 -16.00
N GLU A 279 83.44 12.90 -15.90
CA GLU A 279 82.39 13.59 -16.71
C GLU A 279 82.86 13.93 -18.15
N PRO A 280 81.96 14.46 -19.00
CA PRO A 280 82.08 15.91 -19.27
C PRO A 280 80.76 16.71 -19.29
N SER A 281 80.93 18.03 -19.14
CA SER A 281 79.93 19.09 -19.03
C SER A 281 79.27 19.54 -20.35
N GLY A 282 78.00 20.01 -20.26
CA GLY A 282 77.54 21.20 -21.00
C GLY A 282 76.24 21.07 -21.84
N GLY A 283 75.24 21.92 -21.53
CA GLY A 283 74.01 22.13 -22.33
C GLY A 283 72.99 20.98 -22.26
N GLU A 284 71.68 21.16 -22.48
CA GLU A 284 70.85 22.35 -22.70
C GLU A 284 69.48 22.13 -22.02
N ALA A 285 68.65 23.17 -21.92
CA ALA A 285 67.29 23.06 -21.38
C ALA A 285 66.28 22.56 -22.43
N THR A 286 66.02 21.25 -22.50
CA THR A 286 64.81 20.72 -23.15
C THR A 286 64.42 19.30 -22.70
N GLN A 287 63.16 18.93 -22.97
CA GLN A 287 62.60 17.57 -22.93
C GLN A 287 62.18 16.97 -21.57
N ARG A 288 61.46 17.77 -20.76
CA ARG A 288 60.25 17.25 -20.11
C ARG A 288 59.06 17.41 -21.06
N GLN A 289 58.88 16.48 -22.00
CA GLN A 289 57.73 16.41 -22.90
C GLN A 289 57.79 15.10 -23.71
N PHE A 290 56.77 14.23 -23.61
CA PHE A 290 55.92 13.77 -24.73
C PHE A 290 54.97 12.59 -24.42
N PHE A 291 55.06 11.95 -23.24
CA PHE A 291 54.17 10.83 -22.89
C PHE A 291 53.53 11.04 -21.52
N ASP A 292 52.34 11.65 -21.51
CA ASP A 292 51.19 11.26 -20.65
C ASP A 292 49.96 12.19 -20.77
N ASP A 293 49.96 13.17 -21.68
CA ASP A 293 48.81 14.05 -21.88
C ASP A 293 47.52 13.28 -22.28
N ALA A 294 46.40 13.67 -21.67
CA ALA A 294 45.08 13.12 -21.99
C ALA A 294 44.67 13.50 -23.43
N GLY A 295 44.05 12.57 -24.14
CA GLY A 295 43.53 12.82 -25.48
C GLY A 295 42.31 13.75 -25.47
N PRO A 296 41.81 14.16 -26.65
CA PRO A 296 40.61 14.99 -26.74
C PRO A 296 39.37 14.27 -26.17
N LEU A 297 38.39 15.06 -25.76
CA LEU A 297 37.12 14.62 -25.19
C LEU A 297 36.42 13.58 -26.06
N HIS A 298 36.18 12.40 -25.49
CA HIS A 298 35.53 11.28 -26.18
C HIS A 298 34.22 10.87 -25.52
N THR A 299 34.14 10.92 -24.18
CA THR A 299 32.91 10.68 -23.42
C THR A 299 32.84 11.55 -22.17
N VAL A 300 31.64 11.68 -21.60
CA VAL A 300 31.42 12.18 -20.24
C VAL A 300 30.53 11.17 -19.50
N VAL A 301 30.66 11.08 -18.17
CA VAL A 301 29.80 10.29 -17.30
C VAL A 301 29.43 11.13 -16.08
N ILE A 302 28.17 11.12 -15.65
CA ILE A 302 27.75 11.74 -14.39
C ILE A 302 27.97 10.75 -13.24
N SER A 303 28.52 11.22 -12.12
CA SER A 303 28.73 10.43 -10.91
C SER A 303 28.03 11.08 -9.71
N PRO A 304 27.12 10.38 -9.00
CA PRO A 304 26.53 9.09 -9.39
C PRO A 304 25.59 9.19 -10.61
N ALA A 305 25.56 8.17 -11.46
CA ALA A 305 24.65 8.11 -12.62
C ALA A 305 23.18 7.79 -12.24
N ALA A 306 22.97 7.21 -11.06
CA ALA A 306 21.65 7.04 -10.47
C ALA A 306 21.71 7.33 -8.96
N SER A 307 20.70 8.01 -8.41
CA SER A 307 20.63 8.32 -6.97
C SER A 307 19.18 8.27 -6.47
N THR A 308 18.97 7.76 -5.26
CA THR A 308 17.68 7.85 -4.57
C THR A 308 17.80 8.84 -3.42
N LEU A 309 16.86 9.78 -3.32
CA LEU A 309 16.82 10.86 -2.33
C LEU A 309 15.45 10.90 -1.68
N ALA A 310 15.37 11.37 -0.43
CA ALA A 310 14.09 11.75 0.15
C ALA A 310 13.62 13.08 -0.45
N VAL A 311 12.31 13.34 -0.41
CA VAL A 311 11.73 14.67 -0.72
C VAL A 311 12.46 15.78 0.05
N SER A 312 12.70 16.90 -0.62
CA SER A 312 13.42 18.06 -0.05
C SER A 312 14.85 17.79 0.46
N GLN A 313 15.54 16.75 -0.02
CA GLN A 313 16.99 16.59 0.17
C GLN A 313 17.81 16.96 -1.05
N SER A 314 19.09 17.26 -0.84
CA SER A 314 20.04 17.65 -1.89
C SER A 314 21.10 16.58 -2.17
N ARG A 315 21.67 16.61 -3.38
CA ARG A 315 22.72 15.68 -3.82
C ARG A 315 23.71 16.34 -4.78
N CYS A 316 24.99 16.20 -4.48
CA CYS A 316 26.06 16.57 -5.41
C CYS A 316 26.20 15.52 -6.53
N LEU A 317 26.34 16.00 -7.76
CA LEU A 317 26.52 15.26 -9.00
C LEU A 317 27.71 15.85 -9.75
N ARG A 318 28.63 15.00 -10.21
CA ARG A 318 29.87 15.45 -10.87
C ARG A 318 29.99 14.87 -12.27
N ALA A 319 30.27 15.72 -13.25
CA ALA A 319 30.64 15.33 -14.60
C ALA A 319 32.10 14.84 -14.63
N LEU A 320 32.34 13.69 -15.26
CA LEU A 320 33.65 13.07 -15.41
C LEU A 320 33.98 12.91 -16.90
N PRO A 321 34.58 13.94 -17.54
CA PRO A 321 35.02 13.88 -18.94
C PRO A 321 36.21 12.93 -19.11
N ARG A 322 36.23 12.19 -20.22
CA ARG A 322 37.24 11.17 -20.51
C ARG A 322 37.69 11.17 -21.98
N ASP A 323 38.95 10.83 -22.18
CA ASP A 323 39.53 10.55 -23.50
C ASP A 323 39.19 9.14 -24.00
N ARG A 324 39.61 8.81 -25.23
CA ARG A 324 39.42 7.48 -25.84
C ARG A 324 40.09 6.34 -25.07
N SER A 325 41.08 6.64 -24.22
CA SER A 325 41.78 5.70 -23.33
C SER A 325 41.21 5.72 -21.90
N HIS A 326 40.03 6.29 -21.69
CA HIS A 326 39.34 6.47 -20.40
C HIS A 326 40.07 7.31 -19.34
N ARG A 327 41.14 8.03 -19.71
CA ARG A 327 41.86 8.99 -18.85
C ARG A 327 41.03 10.26 -18.71
N ARG A 328 41.16 10.99 -17.60
CA ARG A 328 40.40 12.22 -17.38
C ARG A 328 40.92 13.35 -18.25
N VAL A 329 40.00 14.05 -18.90
CA VAL A 329 40.28 15.33 -19.56
C VAL A 329 39.95 16.43 -18.55
N GLU A 330 40.87 17.38 -18.36
CA GLU A 330 40.73 18.45 -17.34
C GLU A 330 40.99 19.86 -17.92
N GLN A 331 41.31 19.97 -19.22
CA GLN A 331 41.65 21.23 -19.90
C GLN A 331 40.62 21.61 -20.97
N ASP A 332 40.33 22.91 -21.11
CA ASP A 332 39.45 23.52 -22.12
C ASP A 332 38.01 22.98 -22.17
N LEU A 333 37.45 22.64 -21.01
CA LEU A 333 36.10 22.07 -20.87
C LEU A 333 35.07 23.11 -20.44
N THR A 334 33.91 23.05 -21.09
CA THR A 334 32.71 23.84 -20.75
C THR A 334 31.56 22.90 -20.44
N PHE A 335 30.83 23.13 -19.35
CA PHE A 335 29.72 22.28 -18.89
C PHE A 335 28.39 23.04 -19.05
N SER A 336 27.32 22.33 -19.41
CA SER A 336 25.94 22.83 -19.32
C SER A 336 25.03 21.74 -18.78
N TRP A 337 24.52 21.94 -17.57
CA TRP A 337 23.57 21.02 -16.91
C TRP A 337 22.13 21.50 -17.06
N GLU A 338 21.22 20.55 -17.23
CA GLU A 338 19.78 20.81 -17.33
C GLU A 338 18.95 19.67 -16.70
N ILE A 339 17.75 19.99 -16.24
CA ILE A 339 16.74 19.01 -15.87
C ILE A 339 15.87 18.78 -17.12
N VAL A 340 15.98 17.59 -17.72
CA VAL A 340 15.29 17.21 -18.95
C VAL A 340 13.85 16.74 -18.67
N GLU A 341 13.62 16.12 -17.51
CA GLU A 341 12.32 15.60 -17.10
C GLU A 341 12.22 15.55 -15.57
N GLY A 342 11.02 15.76 -15.02
CA GLY A 342 10.78 15.80 -13.56
C GLY A 342 10.85 17.22 -12.97
N GLY A 343 10.97 17.31 -11.65
CA GLY A 343 11.02 18.57 -10.91
C GLY A 343 12.18 18.64 -9.92
N GLY A 344 12.50 19.84 -9.46
CA GLY A 344 13.65 20.13 -8.57
C GLY A 344 14.39 21.38 -9.04
N THR A 345 15.51 21.72 -8.40
CA THR A 345 16.36 22.85 -8.79
C THR A 345 17.83 22.45 -8.83
N LEU A 346 18.64 23.21 -9.57
CA LEU A 346 20.09 23.10 -9.61
C LEU A 346 20.71 24.39 -9.09
N LEU A 347 21.66 24.28 -8.15
CA LEU A 347 22.35 25.45 -7.59
C LEU A 347 23.40 26.07 -8.54
N SER A 348 23.85 25.30 -9.53
CA SER A 348 24.69 25.78 -10.65
C SER A 348 24.40 24.93 -11.89
N THR A 349 24.65 25.47 -13.08
CA THR A 349 24.50 24.78 -14.37
C THR A 349 25.75 24.78 -15.23
N SER A 350 26.85 25.40 -14.79
CA SER A 350 28.07 25.57 -15.61
C SER A 350 29.34 24.95 -15.02
N ASP A 351 29.26 24.40 -13.80
CA ASP A 351 30.40 23.81 -13.09
C ASP A 351 30.58 22.33 -13.41
N GLN A 352 31.77 21.77 -13.12
CA GLN A 352 31.99 20.32 -13.21
C GLN A 352 31.15 19.54 -12.17
N GLU A 353 30.82 20.17 -11.03
CA GLU A 353 30.05 19.57 -9.95
C GLU A 353 28.87 20.49 -9.59
N VAL A 354 27.66 19.92 -9.57
CA VAL A 354 26.41 20.64 -9.31
C VAL A 354 25.65 19.96 -8.17
N SER A 355 24.96 20.76 -7.37
CA SER A 355 24.05 20.25 -6.34
C SER A 355 22.61 20.36 -6.84
N PHE A 356 21.95 19.21 -6.89
CA PHE A 356 20.53 19.08 -7.17
C PHE A 356 19.72 19.11 -5.87
N GLU A 357 18.59 19.81 -5.84
CA GLU A 357 17.64 19.86 -4.73
C GLU A 357 16.31 19.22 -5.13
N ALA A 358 15.88 18.21 -4.37
CA ALA A 358 14.68 17.44 -4.65
C ALA A 358 13.39 18.21 -4.30
N PRO A 359 12.32 18.09 -5.11
CA PRO A 359 11.02 18.69 -4.80
C PRO A 359 10.35 18.03 -3.59
N SER A 360 9.29 18.66 -3.09
CA SER A 360 8.50 18.20 -1.93
C SER A 360 7.53 17.04 -2.23
N SER A 361 7.56 16.50 -3.45
CA SER A 361 6.70 15.41 -3.93
C SER A 361 7.53 14.32 -4.61
N PRO A 362 7.25 13.02 -4.38
CA PRO A 362 7.97 11.94 -5.05
C PRO A 362 7.89 12.04 -6.58
N VAL A 363 9.03 11.93 -7.25
CA VAL A 363 9.14 12.07 -8.71
C VAL A 363 10.45 11.44 -9.20
N LEU A 364 10.45 10.93 -10.44
CA LEU A 364 11.67 10.55 -11.14
C LEU A 364 12.18 11.77 -11.92
N VAL A 365 13.44 12.15 -11.71
CA VAL A 365 14.06 13.31 -12.36
C VAL A 365 15.17 12.82 -13.29
N ARG A 366 15.11 13.22 -14.56
CA ARG A 366 16.20 13.02 -15.53
C ARG A 366 16.98 14.30 -15.69
N LEU A 367 18.27 14.21 -15.42
CA LEU A 367 19.20 15.33 -15.43
C LEU A 367 20.31 15.03 -16.43
N SER A 368 20.64 16.02 -17.27
CA SER A 368 21.61 15.90 -18.36
C SER A 368 22.77 16.85 -18.11
N VAL A 369 23.97 16.45 -18.54
CA VAL A 369 25.11 17.35 -18.73
C VAL A 369 25.57 17.23 -20.17
N ALA A 370 25.78 18.36 -20.83
CA ALA A 370 26.59 18.44 -22.03
C ALA A 370 27.97 19.04 -21.66
N VAL A 371 29.03 18.49 -22.25
CA VAL A 371 30.39 18.97 -22.09
C VAL A 371 31.01 19.20 -23.46
N SER A 372 31.61 20.36 -23.66
CA SER A 372 32.27 20.75 -24.90
C SER A 372 33.75 21.09 -24.70
N GLN A 373 34.58 20.64 -25.64
CA GLN A 373 36.01 20.94 -25.77
C GLN A 373 36.30 21.26 -27.24
N GLY A 374 36.50 22.54 -27.57
CA GLY A 374 36.56 23.00 -28.96
C GLY A 374 35.31 22.60 -29.76
N ASP A 375 35.51 21.95 -30.90
CA ASP A 375 34.41 21.44 -31.76
C ASP A 375 33.77 20.14 -31.24
N MET A 376 34.34 19.50 -30.21
CA MET A 376 33.83 18.22 -29.69
C MET A 376 32.82 18.45 -28.57
N ARG A 377 31.65 17.79 -28.66
CA ARG A 377 30.59 17.84 -27.65
C ARG A 377 30.10 16.44 -27.31
N CYS A 378 30.07 16.13 -26.01
CA CYS A 378 29.54 14.87 -25.48
C CYS A 378 28.43 15.17 -24.46
N SER A 379 27.49 14.26 -24.25
CA SER A 379 26.48 14.36 -23.20
C SER A 379 26.40 13.08 -22.36
N ALA A 380 25.88 13.22 -21.15
CA ALA A 380 25.52 12.11 -20.27
C ALA A 380 24.26 12.46 -19.48
N GLU A 381 23.50 11.44 -19.12
CA GLU A 381 22.29 11.55 -18.32
C GLU A 381 22.46 10.86 -16.96
N ALA A 382 21.72 11.33 -15.97
CA ALA A 382 21.58 10.73 -14.66
C ALA A 382 20.11 10.72 -14.22
N LEU A 383 19.73 9.70 -13.45
CA LEU A 383 18.39 9.55 -12.90
C LEU A 383 18.38 9.75 -11.38
N ILE A 384 17.46 10.58 -10.90
CA ILE A 384 17.29 10.87 -9.48
C ILE A 384 15.88 10.47 -9.09
N THR A 385 15.75 9.42 -8.27
CA THR A 385 14.47 8.96 -7.74
C THR A 385 14.22 9.66 -6.41
N VAL A 386 13.23 10.55 -6.39
CA VAL A 386 12.80 11.26 -5.17
C VAL A 386 11.66 10.48 -4.54
N THR A 387 11.80 10.07 -3.28
CA THR A 387 10.85 9.23 -2.55
C THR A 387 10.39 9.89 -1.24
N ASP A 388 9.24 9.48 -0.72
CA ASP A 388 8.67 9.99 0.53
C ASP A 388 9.33 9.43 1.79
N ASN A 389 9.86 8.20 1.73
CA ASN A 389 10.63 7.57 2.81
C ASN A 389 11.89 6.84 2.31
N LEU A 390 13.03 7.18 2.92
CA LEU A 390 14.27 6.39 2.91
C LEU A 390 14.47 5.81 4.31
N ASP A 391 13.91 4.64 4.60
CA ASP A 391 14.05 4.02 5.92
C ASP A 391 15.51 3.59 6.20
N VAL A 392 16.06 4.10 7.30
CA VAL A 392 17.49 4.00 7.65
C VAL A 392 17.78 2.79 8.56
N ALA A 393 18.48 1.80 8.01
CA ALA A 393 19.53 1.00 8.66
C ALA A 393 20.15 0.10 7.56
N ILE A 394 21.46 0.08 7.29
CA ILE A 394 22.60 -0.05 8.22
C ILE A 394 23.81 0.75 7.67
N GLY A 395 24.46 1.56 8.52
CA GLY A 395 25.89 1.91 8.46
C GLY A 395 26.43 2.77 7.28
N PRO A 396 27.27 3.79 7.54
CA PRO A 396 27.99 4.51 6.48
C PRO A 396 29.22 3.73 6.01
N THR A 397 29.00 2.55 5.40
CA THR A 397 30.07 1.73 4.80
C THR A 397 29.72 1.37 3.36
N VAL A 398 30.25 2.17 2.44
CA VAL A 398 30.41 1.90 1.00
C VAL A 398 29.09 1.68 0.23
N VAL A 399 28.57 2.77 -0.35
CA VAL A 399 27.59 2.70 -1.44
C VAL A 399 28.25 2.13 -2.70
N ASN A 400 28.29 0.80 -2.79
CA ASN A 400 28.61 0.07 -4.01
C ASN A 400 27.32 -0.21 -4.80
N ALA A 401 27.40 -0.19 -6.14
CA ALA A 401 26.25 -0.32 -7.04
C ALA A 401 25.69 -1.77 -7.16
N ARG A 402 25.37 -2.41 -6.03
CA ARG A 402 25.16 -3.88 -5.93
C ARG A 402 24.00 -4.28 -5.00
N ASP A 403 22.83 -3.66 -5.19
CA ASP A 403 21.58 -4.14 -4.59
C ASP A 403 20.88 -5.20 -5.45
N LEU A 404 20.20 -6.12 -4.77
CA LEU A 404 19.31 -7.12 -5.39
C LEU A 404 18.22 -6.42 -6.22
N PRO A 405 17.96 -6.82 -7.48
CA PRO A 405 17.07 -6.11 -8.38
C PRO A 405 15.64 -5.96 -7.83
N GLY A 406 14.97 -4.87 -8.20
CA GLY A 406 13.53 -4.74 -7.96
C GLY A 406 12.73 -5.65 -8.89
N TYR A 407 11.40 -5.67 -8.75
CA TYR A 407 10.53 -6.19 -9.80
C TYR A 407 9.38 -5.21 -10.08
N THR A 408 8.82 -5.31 -11.28
CA THR A 408 7.62 -4.57 -11.70
C THR A 408 6.72 -5.45 -12.55
N PHE A 409 5.48 -5.02 -12.80
CA PHE A 409 4.51 -5.75 -13.60
C PHE A 409 4.24 -5.06 -14.94
N GLU A 410 4.15 -5.85 -16.00
CA GLU A 410 3.73 -5.42 -17.33
C GLU A 410 2.66 -6.37 -17.86
N ARG A 411 1.61 -5.83 -18.48
CA ARG A 411 0.48 -6.62 -18.97
C ARG A 411 0.62 -6.92 -20.46
N ALA A 412 1.29 -8.03 -20.78
CA ALA A 412 1.48 -8.51 -22.14
C ALA A 412 0.73 -9.85 -22.34
N ALA A 413 -0.60 -9.80 -22.37
CA ALA A 413 -1.43 -10.99 -22.54
C ALA A 413 -1.28 -11.58 -23.96
N GLY A 414 -1.03 -12.90 -24.05
CA GLY A 414 -0.76 -13.60 -25.31
C GLY A 414 0.73 -13.77 -25.62
N GLU A 415 1.61 -12.96 -25.02
CA GLU A 415 3.06 -13.13 -25.13
C GLU A 415 3.56 -14.38 -24.40
N LEU A 416 4.62 -15.01 -24.93
CA LEU A 416 5.20 -16.25 -24.39
C LEU A 416 6.20 -16.03 -23.25
N TRP A 417 6.67 -14.78 -23.06
CA TRP A 417 7.63 -14.44 -22.02
C TRP A 417 6.93 -14.25 -20.66
N ARG A 418 7.57 -14.77 -19.60
CA ARG A 418 7.08 -14.70 -18.21
C ARG A 418 7.73 -13.57 -17.42
N SER A 419 8.99 -13.32 -17.69
CA SER A 419 9.78 -12.23 -17.14
C SER A 419 10.93 -11.87 -18.08
N ARG A 420 11.44 -10.65 -17.92
CA ARG A 420 12.68 -10.15 -18.55
C ARG A 420 13.44 -9.26 -17.58
N PHE A 421 14.77 -9.24 -17.66
CA PHE A 421 15.60 -8.32 -16.90
C PHE A 421 15.81 -6.99 -17.66
N ASP A 422 15.40 -5.88 -17.05
CA ASP A 422 15.71 -4.51 -17.46
C ASP A 422 17.02 -4.10 -16.80
N ALA A 423 18.11 -4.09 -17.58
CA ALA A 423 19.46 -3.81 -17.11
C ALA A 423 19.69 -2.32 -16.80
N GLU A 424 18.99 -1.41 -17.47
CA GLU A 424 19.10 0.03 -17.25
C GLU A 424 18.47 0.42 -15.90
N ARG A 425 17.35 -0.21 -15.55
CA ARG A 425 16.61 0.05 -14.31
C ARG A 425 16.94 -0.91 -13.16
N ASN A 426 17.73 -1.95 -13.41
CA ASN A 426 17.96 -3.09 -12.50
C ASN A 426 16.63 -3.69 -11.98
N LEU A 427 15.66 -3.86 -12.87
CA LEU A 427 14.31 -4.37 -12.57
C LEU A 427 14.03 -5.69 -13.29
N ILE A 428 13.35 -6.59 -12.60
CA ILE A 428 12.75 -7.78 -13.21
C ILE A 428 11.31 -7.42 -13.61
N VAL A 429 11.07 -7.29 -14.90
CA VAL A 429 9.73 -7.05 -15.44
C VAL A 429 9.02 -8.40 -15.53
N VAL A 430 7.90 -8.55 -14.82
CA VAL A 430 7.09 -9.78 -14.80
C VAL A 430 5.84 -9.56 -15.66
N ASN A 431 5.57 -10.49 -16.59
CA ASN A 431 4.37 -10.45 -17.40
C ASN A 431 3.15 -10.92 -16.59
N ASN A 432 2.37 -9.96 -16.07
CA ASN A 432 1.17 -10.27 -15.30
C ASN A 432 -0.02 -10.71 -16.18
N GLY A 433 0.09 -10.56 -17.50
CA GLY A 433 -0.85 -11.09 -18.50
C GLY A 433 -0.57 -12.54 -18.90
N HIS A 434 0.55 -13.13 -18.49
CA HIS A 434 0.91 -14.51 -18.83
C HIS A 434 0.04 -15.51 -18.05
N ARG A 435 -0.41 -16.58 -18.72
CA ARG A 435 -1.33 -17.59 -18.14
C ARG A 435 -0.82 -18.20 -16.82
N ASP A 436 0.49 -18.41 -16.71
CA ASP A 436 1.11 -18.99 -15.50
C ASP A 436 1.10 -17.99 -14.32
N PHE A 437 1.16 -16.68 -14.57
CA PHE A 437 1.00 -15.67 -13.51
C PHE A 437 -0.46 -15.64 -13.04
N VAL A 438 -1.43 -15.66 -13.95
CA VAL A 438 -2.88 -15.75 -13.66
C VAL A 438 -3.23 -17.05 -12.92
N PHE A 439 -2.49 -18.13 -13.17
CA PHE A 439 -2.60 -19.36 -12.37
C PHE A 439 -1.98 -19.18 -10.97
N ALA A 440 -0.84 -18.50 -10.87
CA ALA A 440 -0.13 -18.32 -9.61
C ALA A 440 -0.85 -17.40 -8.61
N THR A 441 -1.61 -16.40 -9.09
CA THR A 441 -2.41 -15.49 -8.25
C THR A 441 -3.57 -16.16 -7.50
N ARG A 442 -3.84 -17.45 -7.74
CA ARG A 442 -4.84 -18.24 -6.97
C ARG A 442 -4.55 -18.33 -5.48
N SER A 443 -3.31 -18.17 -5.04
CA SER A 443 -2.98 -17.99 -3.62
C SER A 443 -1.69 -17.19 -3.43
N ARG A 444 -1.62 -16.40 -2.36
CA ARG A 444 -0.46 -15.52 -2.07
C ARG A 444 0.86 -16.33 -1.98
N ALA A 445 0.82 -17.52 -1.40
CA ALA A 445 1.98 -18.42 -1.32
C ALA A 445 2.42 -18.98 -2.68
N LEU A 446 1.48 -19.28 -3.59
CA LEU A 446 1.80 -19.74 -4.95
C LEU A 446 2.35 -18.59 -5.81
N GLN A 447 1.76 -17.40 -5.70
CA GLN A 447 2.23 -16.18 -6.34
C GLN A 447 3.66 -15.84 -5.91
N LEU A 448 3.96 -15.86 -4.61
CA LEU A 448 5.29 -15.59 -4.07
C LEU A 448 6.32 -16.58 -4.62
N ARG A 449 6.04 -17.90 -4.58
CA ARG A 449 6.92 -18.93 -5.17
C ARG A 449 7.11 -18.77 -6.68
N TYR A 450 6.08 -18.34 -7.40
CA TYR A 450 6.19 -18.05 -8.82
C TYR A 450 7.12 -16.87 -9.10
N LEU A 451 6.94 -15.74 -8.39
CA LEU A 451 7.82 -14.58 -8.48
C LEU A 451 9.28 -14.93 -8.17
N VAL A 452 9.52 -15.74 -7.14
CA VAL A 452 10.85 -16.22 -6.74
C VAL A 452 11.53 -17.00 -7.88
N ARG A 453 10.81 -17.91 -8.55
CA ARG A 453 11.37 -18.69 -9.66
C ARG A 453 11.71 -17.82 -10.87
N LEU A 454 10.91 -16.78 -11.15
CA LEU A 454 11.27 -15.78 -12.16
C LEU A 454 12.50 -14.98 -11.74
N TYR A 455 12.61 -14.66 -10.46
CA TYR A 455 13.76 -13.96 -9.89
C TYR A 455 15.05 -14.78 -9.95
N VAL A 456 14.99 -16.08 -9.64
CA VAL A 456 16.09 -17.04 -9.87
C VAL A 456 16.48 -17.04 -11.34
N LYS A 457 15.51 -17.17 -12.25
CA LYS A 457 15.76 -17.22 -13.70
C LYS A 457 16.52 -15.98 -14.18
N GLU A 458 16.05 -14.77 -13.86
CA GLU A 458 16.72 -13.54 -14.28
C GLU A 458 18.10 -13.37 -13.62
N LEU A 459 18.26 -13.72 -12.34
CA LEU A 459 19.57 -13.64 -11.67
C LEU A 459 20.58 -14.62 -12.29
N VAL A 460 20.21 -15.87 -12.53
CA VAL A 460 21.14 -16.85 -13.12
C VAL A 460 21.50 -16.42 -14.55
N LEU A 461 20.53 -16.00 -15.36
CA LEU A 461 20.80 -15.51 -16.73
C LEU A 461 21.69 -14.25 -16.75
N LYS A 462 21.53 -13.33 -15.79
CA LYS A 462 22.34 -12.12 -15.69
C LYS A 462 23.79 -12.43 -15.30
N ASN A 463 23.99 -13.32 -14.32
CA ASN A 463 25.31 -13.53 -13.71
C ASN A 463 26.13 -14.64 -14.40
N PHE A 464 25.48 -15.58 -15.08
CA PHE A 464 26.14 -16.67 -15.82
C PHE A 464 26.01 -16.50 -17.35
N ALA A 465 26.05 -15.25 -17.81
CA ALA A 465 25.99 -14.91 -19.23
C ALA A 465 27.18 -15.56 -19.98
N GLY A 466 26.87 -16.48 -20.91
CA GLY A 466 27.85 -17.22 -21.71
C GLY A 466 28.10 -18.66 -21.29
N LEU A 467 27.53 -19.15 -20.18
CA LEU A 467 27.57 -20.59 -19.85
C LEU A 467 26.66 -21.44 -20.77
N PRO A 468 26.99 -22.73 -20.98
CA PRO A 468 26.08 -23.68 -21.63
C PRO A 468 24.73 -23.79 -20.91
N VAL A 469 23.67 -24.02 -21.69
CA VAL A 469 22.27 -24.08 -21.20
C VAL A 469 22.09 -25.12 -20.07
N GLU A 470 22.79 -26.24 -20.13
CA GLU A 470 22.78 -27.27 -19.09
C GLU A 470 23.31 -26.74 -17.75
N GLN A 471 24.43 -26.01 -17.76
CA GLN A 471 25.01 -25.41 -16.55
C GLN A 471 24.13 -24.29 -15.99
N VAL A 472 23.49 -23.50 -16.85
CA VAL A 472 22.48 -22.52 -16.45
C VAL A 472 21.29 -23.19 -15.77
N ALA A 473 20.85 -24.36 -16.27
CA ALA A 473 19.75 -25.11 -15.66
C ALA A 473 20.13 -25.67 -14.28
N GLU A 474 21.32 -26.25 -14.11
CA GLU A 474 21.81 -26.71 -12.80
C GLU A 474 21.86 -25.56 -11.78
N ARG A 475 22.44 -24.42 -12.16
CA ARG A 475 22.51 -23.22 -11.29
C ARG A 475 21.12 -22.65 -10.96
N MET A 476 20.13 -22.78 -11.86
CA MET A 476 18.73 -22.45 -11.56
C MET A 476 18.10 -23.42 -10.55
N ILE A 477 18.38 -24.72 -10.63
CA ILE A 477 17.88 -25.73 -9.69
C ILE A 477 18.47 -25.47 -8.29
N GLU A 478 19.79 -25.30 -8.22
CA GLU A 478 20.52 -25.03 -6.98
C GLU A 478 20.00 -23.77 -6.27
N LEU A 479 19.97 -22.62 -6.96
CA LEU A 479 19.50 -21.37 -6.37
C LEU A 479 18.01 -21.42 -5.98
N SER A 480 17.17 -22.12 -6.77
CA SER A 480 15.76 -22.33 -6.42
C SER A 480 15.61 -23.11 -5.11
N LEU A 481 16.41 -24.17 -4.91
CA LEU A 481 16.35 -25.02 -3.72
C LEU A 481 16.61 -24.23 -2.43
N TYR A 482 17.72 -23.49 -2.37
CA TYR A 482 18.09 -22.71 -1.18
C TYR A 482 17.11 -21.56 -0.91
N VAL A 483 16.65 -20.84 -1.94
CA VAL A 483 15.70 -19.74 -1.75
C VAL A 483 14.32 -20.27 -1.34
N GLU A 484 13.84 -21.37 -1.91
CA GLU A 484 12.59 -22.03 -1.47
C GLU A 484 12.67 -22.62 -0.06
N GLU A 485 13.86 -22.93 0.47
CA GLU A 485 14.05 -23.28 1.87
C GLU A 485 13.82 -22.05 2.78
N LYS A 486 14.49 -20.93 2.52
CA LYS A 486 14.37 -19.72 3.36
C LYS A 486 12.97 -19.09 3.32
N LEU A 487 12.23 -19.27 2.23
CA LEU A 487 10.82 -18.89 2.12
C LEU A 487 9.85 -19.70 2.99
N LYS A 488 10.26 -20.84 3.55
CA LYS A 488 9.43 -21.67 4.44
C LYS A 488 9.60 -21.31 5.93
N SER A 489 10.57 -20.46 6.28
CA SER A 489 10.82 -20.03 7.66
C SER A 489 10.08 -18.75 8.08
N THR A 490 9.13 -18.30 7.26
CA THR A 490 8.16 -17.22 7.53
C THR A 490 6.74 -17.74 7.33
#